data_AF-A0A3N1XZN6-F1
#
_entry.id   AF-A0A3N1XZN6-F1
#
_cell.length_a   1.000
_cell.length_b   1.000
_cell.length_c   1.000
_cell.angle_alpha   90.00
_cell.angle_beta   90.00
_cell.angle_gamma   90.00
#
_symmetry.space_group_name_H-M   'P 1'
#
loop_
_entity.id
_entity.type
_entity.pdbx_description
1 polymer ?
#
loop_
_entity_poly.entity_id
_entity_poly.type
_entity_poly.pdbx_seq_one_letter_code
_entity_poly.pdbx_strand_id
1 'polypeptide(L)'
;MDQRSPIEMIYLAIEYILIGAFLVMVTYALSIRNSYAETRNAQITSENNIRQYREFYAYNMGECSGSTCVNHIYGDEVIELIRKYYDDPDFEIYINKTDEHGSSLLVNITSVASNPDIYSLSNLQNLIDSKAEFHPYLVYNGISPSSITSFQNGSLGNVTGISLVWITDNKDVMSP
;
A
#
# COMPACT_ATOMS: atom_id res chain seq x y z
N MET A 1 -24.69 -68.26 -0.37
CA MET A 1 -25.12 -67.10 0.46
C MET A 1 -24.53 -67.31 1.83
N ASP A 2 -23.33 -66.80 2.07
CA ASP A 2 -22.64 -66.97 3.35
C ASP A 2 -23.41 -66.21 4.44
N GLN A 3 -23.98 -66.97 5.39
CA GLN A 3 -24.47 -66.43 6.64
C GLN A 3 -23.25 -65.97 7.44
N ARG A 4 -22.86 -64.70 7.28
CA ARG A 4 -21.88 -64.06 8.18
C ARG A 4 -22.38 -64.19 9.61
N SER A 5 -21.48 -64.57 10.51
CA SER A 5 -21.81 -64.76 11.92
C SER A 5 -22.35 -63.43 12.49
N PRO A 6 -23.39 -63.45 13.36
CA PRO A 6 -23.90 -62.23 14.01
C PRO A 6 -22.80 -61.42 14.70
N ILE A 7 -21.74 -62.10 15.17
CA ILE A 7 -20.56 -61.49 15.79
C ILE A 7 -19.75 -60.68 14.77
N GLU A 8 -19.54 -61.19 13.55
CA GLU A 8 -18.84 -60.46 12.48
C GLU A 8 -19.63 -59.22 12.05
N MET A 9 -20.97 -59.28 12.02
CA MET A 9 -21.79 -58.10 11.75
C MET A 9 -21.65 -57.01 12.83
N ILE A 10 -21.55 -57.41 14.11
CA ILE A 10 -21.34 -56.46 15.22
C ILE A 10 -19.96 -55.80 15.12
N TYR A 11 -18.91 -56.57 14.81
CA TYR A 11 -17.57 -56.00 14.58
C TYR A 11 -17.55 -55.00 13.42
N LEU A 12 -18.16 -55.37 12.29
CA LEU A 12 -18.25 -54.49 11.13
C LEU A 12 -19.00 -53.18 11.46
N ALA A 13 -20.08 -53.26 12.25
CA ALA A 13 -20.83 -52.08 12.68
C ALA A 13 -20.02 -51.16 13.59
N ILE A 14 -19.24 -51.71 14.52
CA ILE A 14 -18.37 -50.93 15.41
C ILE A 14 -17.25 -50.23 14.61
N GLU A 15 -16.66 -50.90 13.63
CA GLU A 15 -15.66 -50.29 12.74
C GLU A 15 -16.23 -49.08 11.97
N TYR A 16 -17.45 -49.19 11.44
CA TYR A 16 -18.09 -48.07 10.75
C TYR A 16 -18.40 -46.89 11.67
N ILE A 17 -18.80 -47.16 12.92
CA ILE A 17 -19.03 -46.09 13.92
C ILE A 17 -17.70 -45.38 14.25
N LEU A 18 -16.61 -46.13 14.41
CA LEU A 18 -15.28 -45.57 14.66
C LEU A 18 -14.78 -44.72 13.49
N ILE A 19 -14.96 -45.20 12.25
CA ILE A 19 -14.61 -44.43 11.04
C ILE A 19 -15.46 -43.15 10.97
N GLY A 20 -16.76 -43.23 11.26
CA GLY A 20 -17.64 -42.06 11.31
C GLY A 20 -17.19 -41.01 12.33
N ALA A 21 -16.85 -41.45 13.54
CA ALA A 21 -16.34 -40.57 14.60
C ALA A 21 -15.01 -39.90 14.19
N PHE A 22 -14.11 -40.64 13.54
CA PHE A 22 -12.85 -40.10 13.02
C PHE A 22 -13.11 -39.05 11.93
N LEU A 23 -14.03 -39.30 11.00
CA LEU A 23 -14.38 -38.34 9.95
C LEU A 23 -14.93 -37.03 10.51
N VAL A 24 -15.77 -37.10 11.55
CA VAL A 24 -16.27 -35.91 12.25
C VAL A 24 -15.13 -35.14 12.91
N MET A 25 -14.17 -35.83 13.54
CA MET A 25 -13.02 -35.15 14.13
C MET A 25 -12.16 -34.43 13.07
N VAL A 26 -11.96 -35.06 11.90
CA VAL A 26 -11.20 -34.44 10.79
C VAL A 26 -11.91 -33.22 10.23
N THR A 27 -13.24 -33.25 10.06
CA THR A 27 -13.97 -32.08 9.56
C THR A 27 -13.92 -30.91 10.54
N TYR A 28 -14.03 -31.17 11.85
CA TYR A 28 -13.83 -30.13 12.87
C TYR A 28 -12.42 -29.55 12.85
N ALA A 29 -11.38 -30.38 12.73
CA ALA A 29 -10.00 -29.91 12.64
C ALA A 29 -9.77 -29.04 11.39
N LEU A 30 -10.33 -29.41 10.24
CA LEU A 30 -10.27 -28.61 9.01
C LEU A 30 -11.02 -27.28 9.17
N SER A 31 -12.19 -27.28 9.82
CA SER A 31 -12.94 -26.05 10.09
C SER A 31 -12.16 -25.09 10.97
N ILE A 32 -11.53 -25.58 12.05
CA ILE A 32 -10.71 -24.75 12.95
C ILE A 32 -9.54 -24.14 12.19
N ARG A 33 -8.86 -24.93 11.36
CA ARG A 33 -7.76 -24.43 10.52
C ARG A 33 -8.23 -23.33 9.57
N ASN A 34 -9.39 -23.49 8.94
CA ASN A 34 -9.95 -22.48 8.05
C ASN A 34 -10.29 -21.19 8.81
N SER A 35 -10.97 -21.28 9.96
CA SER A 35 -11.29 -20.12 10.80
C SER A 35 -10.04 -19.40 11.31
N TYR A 36 -8.98 -20.14 11.64
CA TYR A 36 -7.70 -19.54 12.05
C TYR A 36 -7.03 -18.79 10.90
N ALA A 37 -7.02 -19.37 9.69
CA ALA A 37 -6.49 -18.72 8.50
C ALA A 37 -7.26 -17.45 8.16
N GLU A 38 -8.59 -17.49 8.22
CA GLU A 38 -9.46 -16.33 8.01
C GLU A 38 -9.21 -15.24 9.05
N THR A 39 -9.13 -15.60 10.33
CA THR A 39 -8.84 -14.65 11.42
C THR A 39 -7.47 -14.00 11.25
N ARG A 40 -6.45 -14.78 10.84
CA ARG A 40 -5.12 -14.26 10.56
C ARG A 40 -5.11 -13.29 9.38
N ASN A 41 -5.81 -13.62 8.31
CA ASN A 41 -5.93 -12.74 7.15
C ASN A 41 -6.66 -11.44 7.52
N ALA A 42 -7.77 -11.53 8.27
CA ALA A 42 -8.50 -10.36 8.76
C ALA A 42 -7.64 -9.47 9.67
N GLN A 43 -6.81 -10.07 10.54
CA GLN A 43 -5.84 -9.32 11.35
C GLN A 43 -4.81 -8.59 10.48
N ILE A 44 -4.19 -9.26 9.50
CA ILE A 44 -3.22 -8.64 8.59
C ILE A 44 -3.85 -7.47 7.82
N THR A 45 -5.05 -7.66 7.28
CA THR A 45 -5.79 -6.59 6.60
C THR A 45 -6.09 -5.43 7.54
N SER A 46 -6.52 -5.71 8.77
CA SER A 46 -6.79 -4.66 9.77
C SER A 46 -5.51 -3.90 10.17
N GLU A 47 -4.39 -4.58 10.37
CA GLU A 47 -3.11 -3.96 10.70
C GLU A 47 -2.63 -3.05 9.57
N ASN A 48 -2.69 -3.53 8.32
CA ASN A 48 -2.36 -2.72 7.15
C ASN A 48 -3.26 -1.48 7.02
N ASN A 49 -4.56 -1.62 7.25
CA ASN A 49 -5.50 -0.49 7.22
C ASN A 49 -5.19 0.54 8.32
N ILE A 50 -4.86 0.10 9.53
CA ILE A 50 -4.48 0.98 10.64
C ILE A 50 -3.17 1.71 10.30
N ARG A 51 -2.18 0.99 9.76
CA ARG A 51 -0.92 1.58 9.33
C ARG A 51 -1.15 2.67 8.28
N GLN A 52 -1.93 2.35 7.25
CA GLN A 52 -2.26 3.32 6.20
C GLN A 52 -2.98 4.56 6.74
N TYR A 53 -3.95 4.35 7.63
CA TYR A 53 -4.68 5.45 8.26
C TYR A 53 -3.79 6.33 9.16
N ARG A 54 -2.77 5.77 9.80
CA ARG A 54 -1.87 6.55 10.68
C ARG A 54 -0.74 7.22 9.92
N GLU A 55 -0.17 6.55 8.93
CA GLU A 55 1.05 6.98 8.27
C GLU A 55 0.79 7.80 7.01
N PHE A 56 -0.24 7.45 6.23
CA PHE A 56 -0.47 8.05 4.91
C PHE A 56 -1.68 8.99 4.86
N TYR A 57 -2.48 9.04 5.93
CA TYR A 57 -3.65 9.93 5.98
C TYR A 57 -3.29 11.40 5.82
N ALA A 58 -2.13 11.83 6.31
CA ALA A 58 -1.63 13.19 6.12
C ALA A 58 -1.43 13.55 4.63
N TYR A 59 -1.17 12.55 3.78
CA TYR A 59 -0.95 12.74 2.34
C TYR A 59 -2.19 12.38 1.51
N ASN A 60 -3.29 11.98 2.14
CA ASN A 60 -4.56 11.72 1.46
C ASN A 60 -5.36 13.03 1.31
N MET A 61 -4.88 13.90 0.44
CA MET A 61 -5.34 15.29 0.32
C MET A 61 -6.51 15.50 -0.65
N GLY A 62 -7.02 14.42 -1.25
CA GLY A 62 -8.14 14.45 -2.20
C GLY A 62 -7.69 14.79 -3.61
N GLU A 63 -8.60 15.34 -4.41
CA GLU A 63 -8.29 15.82 -5.76
C GLU A 63 -8.01 17.32 -5.72
N CYS A 64 -6.94 17.74 -6.39
CA CYS A 64 -6.63 19.15 -6.60
C CYS A 64 -6.56 19.48 -8.08
N SER A 65 -7.30 20.51 -8.49
CA SER A 65 -7.12 21.14 -9.80
C SER A 65 -7.24 22.66 -9.69
N GLY A 66 -6.34 23.38 -10.38
CA GLY A 66 -6.35 24.83 -10.48
C GLY A 66 -5.85 25.60 -9.25
N SER A 67 -6.20 26.89 -9.19
CA SER A 67 -5.72 27.87 -8.19
C SER A 67 -6.36 27.74 -6.80
N THR A 68 -7.26 26.79 -6.63
CA THR A 68 -7.98 26.52 -5.36
C THR A 68 -7.46 25.27 -4.66
N CYS A 69 -6.25 24.83 -4.98
CA CYS A 69 -5.63 23.73 -4.26
C CYS A 69 -5.22 24.21 -2.87
N VAL A 70 -5.99 23.85 -1.85
CA VAL A 70 -5.75 24.24 -0.44
C VAL A 70 -4.99 23.13 0.31
N ASN A 71 -5.06 21.90 -0.19
CA ASN A 71 -4.45 20.74 0.45
C ASN A 71 -3.15 20.42 -0.30
N HIS A 72 -2.05 21.00 0.14
CA HIS A 72 -0.71 20.76 -0.40
C HIS A 72 0.30 20.61 0.71
N ILE A 73 1.46 20.10 0.34
CA ILE A 73 2.64 20.03 1.19
C ILE A 73 3.75 20.89 0.59
N TYR A 74 4.62 21.42 1.45
CA TYR A 74 5.75 22.24 1.05
C TYR A 74 6.98 21.41 0.71
N GLY A 75 7.92 21.99 -0.03
CA GLY A 75 9.17 21.35 -0.42
C GLY A 75 9.95 20.76 0.76
N ASP A 76 9.95 21.43 1.92
CA ASP A 76 10.60 20.88 3.13
C ASP A 76 9.93 19.58 3.60
N GLU A 77 8.60 19.49 3.54
CA GLU A 77 7.84 18.29 3.88
C GLU A 77 8.07 17.18 2.84
N VAL A 78 8.27 17.54 1.57
CA VAL A 78 8.68 16.60 0.52
C VAL A 78 10.06 16.01 0.82
N ILE A 79 11.02 16.83 1.21
CA ILE A 79 12.37 16.37 1.57
C ILE A 79 12.29 15.42 2.77
N GLU A 80 11.47 15.76 3.78
CA GLU A 80 11.23 14.87 4.91
C GLU A 80 10.61 13.53 4.48
N LEU A 81 9.62 13.56 3.58
CA LEU A 81 9.00 12.37 3.02
C LEU A 81 10.02 11.47 2.30
N ILE A 82 10.86 12.04 1.45
CA ILE A 82 11.96 11.33 0.77
C ILE A 82 12.84 10.66 1.82
N ARG A 83 13.31 11.42 2.81
CA ARG A 83 14.22 10.91 3.85
C ARG A 83 13.59 9.85 4.75
N LYS A 84 12.26 9.83 4.87
CA LYS A 84 11.54 8.82 5.64
C LYS A 84 11.43 7.48 4.91
N TYR A 85 11.24 7.49 3.59
CA TYR A 85 10.92 6.30 2.81
C TYR A 85 11.95 5.89 1.74
N TYR A 86 13.07 6.60 1.60
CA TYR A 86 14.06 6.28 0.55
C TYR A 86 14.69 4.89 0.68
N ASP A 87 14.74 4.33 1.90
CA ASP A 87 15.27 2.99 2.20
C ASP A 87 14.17 1.90 2.19
N ASP A 88 12.90 2.26 1.96
CA ASP A 88 11.79 1.30 1.94
C ASP A 88 11.72 0.62 0.55
N PRO A 89 11.88 -0.71 0.45
CA PRO A 89 11.88 -1.42 -0.82
C PRO A 89 10.49 -1.52 -1.47
N ASP A 90 9.42 -1.39 -0.68
CA ASP A 90 8.04 -1.55 -1.14
C ASP A 90 7.34 -0.20 -1.38
N PHE A 91 8.09 0.90 -1.31
CA PHE A 91 7.57 2.26 -1.42
C PHE A 91 8.34 3.09 -2.45
N GLU A 92 7.59 3.73 -3.34
CA GLU A 92 8.15 4.61 -4.37
C GLU A 92 7.58 6.01 -4.26
N ILE A 93 8.44 7.04 -4.36
CA ILE A 93 8.01 8.43 -4.42
C ILE A 93 8.34 8.96 -5.81
N TYR A 94 7.35 9.52 -6.50
CA TYR A 94 7.57 10.23 -7.75
C TYR A 94 7.28 11.71 -7.56
N ILE A 95 8.16 12.56 -8.08
CA ILE A 95 8.00 14.01 -8.10
C ILE A 95 7.96 14.41 -9.56
N ASN A 96 6.87 15.03 -10.00
CA ASN A 96 6.70 15.38 -11.41
C ASN A 96 7.70 16.47 -11.87
N LYS A 97 8.05 17.41 -10.98
CA LYS A 97 8.98 18.52 -11.20
C LYS A 97 9.62 18.93 -9.88
N THR A 98 10.93 19.16 -9.85
CA THR A 98 11.63 19.57 -8.62
C THR A 98 11.73 21.08 -8.42
N ASP A 99 11.76 21.84 -9.52
CA ASP A 99 11.74 23.31 -9.60
C ASP A 99 10.83 23.75 -10.79
N GLU A 100 10.63 25.05 -11.00
CA GLU A 100 9.76 25.59 -12.06
C GLU A 100 10.16 25.07 -13.46
N HIS A 101 11.46 24.77 -13.63
CA HIS A 101 12.09 24.24 -14.85
C HIS A 101 12.70 22.85 -14.62
N GLY A 102 12.39 22.23 -13.48
CA GLY A 102 13.06 21.05 -12.97
C GLY A 102 12.61 19.79 -13.67
N SER A 103 13.47 18.77 -13.61
CA SER A 103 13.14 17.43 -14.10
C SER A 103 12.29 16.67 -13.07
N SER A 104 11.66 15.59 -13.51
CA SER A 104 11.02 14.66 -12.59
C SER A 104 12.07 13.88 -11.79
N LEU A 105 11.71 13.48 -10.57
CA LEU A 105 12.55 12.69 -9.68
C LEU A 105 11.78 11.44 -9.25
N LEU A 106 12.36 10.25 -9.50
CA LEU A 106 11.85 8.99 -8.97
C LEU A 106 12.74 8.51 -7.84
N VAL A 107 12.18 8.43 -6.64
CA VAL A 107 12.82 7.95 -5.43
C VAL A 107 12.34 6.51 -5.19
N ASN A 108 13.25 5.56 -5.30
CA ASN A 108 13.09 4.21 -4.81
C ASN A 108 14.45 3.69 -4.36
N ILE A 109 14.47 2.54 -3.67
CA ILE A 109 15.73 1.97 -3.15
C ILE A 109 16.82 1.81 -4.23
N THR A 110 16.43 1.52 -5.46
CA THR A 110 17.36 1.31 -6.58
C THR A 110 17.94 2.64 -7.07
N SER A 111 17.11 3.67 -7.24
CA SER A 111 17.55 4.98 -7.70
C SER A 111 18.44 5.66 -6.66
N VAL A 112 18.14 5.47 -5.38
CA VAL A 112 18.92 6.01 -4.26
C VAL A 112 20.25 5.29 -4.11
N ALA A 113 20.26 3.95 -4.18
CA ALA A 113 21.50 3.18 -4.14
C ALA A 113 22.42 3.48 -5.34
N SER A 114 21.84 3.78 -6.51
CA SER A 114 22.60 4.11 -7.72
C SER A 114 23.20 5.51 -7.70
N ASN A 115 22.52 6.48 -7.07
CA ASN A 115 22.94 7.89 -7.03
C ASN A 115 22.80 8.50 -5.64
N PRO A 116 23.49 7.99 -4.61
CA PRO A 116 23.27 8.40 -3.22
C PRO A 116 23.54 9.89 -2.98
N ASP A 117 24.46 10.49 -3.74
CA ASP A 117 24.78 11.92 -3.63
C ASP A 117 23.57 12.80 -3.94
N ILE A 118 22.75 12.45 -4.94
CA ILE A 118 21.56 13.23 -5.31
C ILE A 118 20.56 13.30 -4.16
N TYR A 119 20.43 12.21 -3.39
CA TYR A 119 19.49 12.09 -2.27
C TYR A 119 20.09 12.52 -0.93
N SER A 120 21.30 13.08 -0.91
CA SER A 120 21.84 13.73 0.28
C SER A 120 21.00 14.95 0.65
N LEU A 121 20.87 15.23 1.95
CA LEU A 121 20.05 16.34 2.45
C LEU A 121 20.40 17.66 1.77
N SER A 122 21.68 17.97 1.61
CA SER A 122 22.14 19.20 0.98
C SER A 122 21.72 19.30 -0.49
N ASN A 123 21.77 18.20 -1.23
CA ASN A 123 21.39 18.21 -2.64
C ASN A 123 19.88 18.25 -2.82
N LEU A 124 19.12 17.56 -1.97
CA LEU A 124 17.66 17.66 -1.95
C LEU A 124 17.20 19.09 -1.62
N GLN A 125 17.82 19.77 -0.66
CA GLN A 125 17.54 21.16 -0.32
C GLN A 125 17.89 22.16 -1.44
N ASN A 126 18.87 21.82 -2.28
CA ASN A 126 19.23 22.62 -3.46
C ASN A 126 18.31 22.33 -4.65
N LEU A 127 17.80 21.10 -4.74
CA LEU A 127 16.99 20.62 -5.86
C LEU A 127 15.51 20.97 -5.71
N ILE A 128 15.00 20.95 -4.48
CA ILE A 128 13.59 21.19 -4.15
C ILE A 128 13.52 22.50 -3.36
N ASP A 129 12.85 23.51 -3.92
CA ASP A 129 12.61 24.76 -3.20
C ASP A 129 11.68 24.48 -2.00
N SER A 130 12.15 24.84 -0.80
CA SER A 130 11.38 24.83 0.46
C SER A 130 9.98 25.45 0.34
N LYS A 131 9.81 26.45 -0.54
CA LYS A 131 8.56 27.18 -0.75
C LYS A 131 7.70 26.63 -1.88
N ALA A 132 8.21 25.67 -2.66
CA ALA A 132 7.40 25.04 -3.70
C ALA A 132 6.28 24.22 -3.07
N GLU A 133 5.10 24.29 -3.69
CA GLU A 133 3.89 23.63 -3.21
C GLU A 133 3.62 22.40 -4.08
N PHE A 134 3.40 21.26 -3.41
CA PHE A 134 3.18 19.98 -4.04
C PHE A 134 1.86 19.38 -3.56
N HIS A 135 1.07 18.86 -4.49
CA HIS A 135 -0.10 18.07 -4.16
C HIS A 135 0.24 16.58 -4.14
N PRO A 136 0.04 15.88 -3.00
CA PRO A 136 0.29 14.45 -2.90
C PRO A 136 -0.89 13.61 -3.36
N TYR A 137 -0.60 12.63 -4.21
CA TYR A 137 -1.52 11.55 -4.59
C TYR A 137 -0.99 10.23 -4.05
N LEU A 138 -1.80 9.56 -3.22
CA LEU A 138 -1.50 8.20 -2.76
C LEU A 138 -1.63 7.21 -3.93
N VAL A 139 -0.66 6.31 -4.04
CA VAL A 139 -0.59 5.30 -5.08
C VAL A 139 -0.78 3.93 -4.45
N TYR A 140 -1.67 3.13 -5.03
CA TYR A 140 -2.05 1.84 -4.48
C TYR A 140 -1.66 0.66 -5.38
N ASN A 141 -1.48 -0.51 -4.77
CA ASN A 141 -1.39 -1.82 -5.44
C ASN A 141 -0.24 -1.97 -6.45
N GLY A 142 0.91 -1.36 -6.20
CA GLY A 142 2.12 -1.53 -7.02
C GLY A 142 2.01 -0.85 -8.38
N ILE A 143 1.04 0.04 -8.56
CA ILE A 143 1.02 0.93 -9.72
C ILE A 143 2.21 1.87 -9.59
N SER A 144 2.95 2.06 -10.68
CA SER A 144 4.09 2.97 -10.68
C SER A 144 3.61 4.41 -10.42
N PRO A 145 4.19 5.13 -9.43
CA PRO A 145 3.73 6.47 -9.07
C PRO A 145 3.81 7.48 -10.22
N SER A 146 4.71 7.29 -11.19
CA SER A 146 4.86 8.18 -12.34
C SER A 146 3.66 8.19 -13.29
N SER A 147 2.81 7.17 -13.21
CA SER A 147 1.58 7.07 -14.03
C SER A 147 0.37 7.76 -13.38
N ILE A 148 0.52 8.23 -12.14
CA ILE A 148 -0.59 8.78 -11.35
C ILE A 148 -0.52 10.29 -11.35
N THR A 149 -1.53 10.90 -11.97
CA THR A 149 -1.71 12.35 -12.08
C THR A 149 -3.00 12.85 -11.45
N SER A 150 -3.83 11.95 -10.94
CA SER A 150 -5.12 12.26 -10.33
C SER A 150 -5.39 11.39 -9.10
N PHE A 151 -6.37 11.82 -8.31
CA PHE A 151 -6.76 11.16 -7.08
C PHE A 151 -7.22 9.71 -7.32
N GLN A 152 -6.75 8.81 -6.46
CA GLN A 152 -7.21 7.43 -6.40
C GLN A 152 -8.03 7.22 -5.12
N ASN A 153 -9.25 6.69 -5.28
CA ASN A 153 -10.03 6.26 -4.13
C ASN A 153 -9.44 4.95 -3.57
N GLY A 154 -8.74 5.05 -2.44
CA GLY A 154 -7.99 3.97 -1.80
C GLY A 154 -8.82 2.86 -1.15
N SER A 155 -10.09 2.67 -1.50
CA SER A 155 -10.98 1.76 -0.79
C SER A 155 -10.62 0.27 -0.90
N LEU A 156 -9.60 -0.11 -1.70
CA LEU A 156 -9.31 -1.51 -2.05
C LEU A 156 -7.82 -1.87 -2.14
N GLY A 157 -6.89 -1.02 -1.70
CA GLY A 157 -5.46 -1.27 -1.99
C GLY A 157 -4.49 -0.94 -0.86
N ASN A 158 -3.30 -1.56 -0.94
CA ASN A 158 -2.17 -1.16 -0.11
C ASN A 158 -1.47 0.04 -0.74
N VAL A 159 -1.16 1.07 0.06
CA VAL A 159 -0.32 2.19 -0.41
C VAL A 159 1.08 1.66 -0.71
N THR A 160 1.51 1.83 -1.95
CA THR A 160 2.84 1.43 -2.45
C THR A 160 3.68 2.63 -2.89
N GLY A 161 3.15 3.84 -2.77
CA GLY A 161 3.90 5.04 -3.11
C GLY A 161 3.10 6.32 -3.03
N ILE A 162 3.78 7.43 -3.32
CA ILE A 162 3.21 8.77 -3.39
C ILE A 162 3.69 9.45 -4.68
N SER A 163 2.75 10.00 -5.44
CA SER A 163 3.03 10.89 -6.57
C SER A 163 2.84 12.33 -6.12
N LEU A 164 3.88 13.15 -6.24
CA LEU A 164 3.90 14.56 -5.88
C LEU A 164 3.83 15.40 -7.15
N VAL A 165 2.76 16.18 -7.25
CA VAL A 165 2.50 17.05 -8.39
C VAL A 165 2.69 18.50 -7.97
N TRP A 166 3.70 19.15 -8.52
CA TRP A 166 3.94 20.58 -8.40
C TRP A 166 2.66 21.38 -8.71
N ILE A 167 2.29 22.28 -7.82
CA ILE A 167 1.22 23.27 -8.02
C ILE A 167 1.84 24.54 -8.57
N THR A 168 1.72 24.74 -9.89
CA THR A 168 2.18 26.00 -10.48
C THR A 168 1.14 27.04 -10.14
N ASP A 169 1.55 28.10 -9.46
CA ASP A 169 0.76 29.28 -9.20
C ASP A 169 0.34 29.84 -10.58
N ASN A 170 -0.83 29.42 -11.06
CA ASN A 170 -1.25 29.64 -12.43
C ASN A 170 -1.74 31.08 -12.56
N LYS A 171 -0.80 32.04 -12.51
CA LYS A 171 -1.04 33.44 -12.84
C LYS A 171 -0.99 33.68 -14.36
N ASP A 172 -0.59 32.69 -15.15
CA ASP A 172 -0.36 32.85 -16.59
C ASP A 172 -1.38 32.17 -17.52
N VAL A 173 -2.46 31.58 -16.99
CA VAL A 173 -3.59 31.10 -17.80
C VAL A 173 -4.83 31.93 -17.51
N MET A 174 -4.72 33.25 -17.71
CA MET A 174 -5.83 34.16 -18.00
C MET A 174 -5.26 35.51 -18.47
N SER A 175 -4.57 35.51 -19.61
CA SER A 175 -4.55 36.72 -20.44
C SER A 175 -5.86 36.75 -21.26
N PRO A 176 -6.57 37.89 -21.30
CA PRO A 176 -7.91 38.03 -21.88
C PRO A 176 -7.96 37.77 -23.40
#